data_AF-A0A7J5F006-F1
#
_entry.id   AF-A0A7J5F006-F1
#
_cell.length_a   1.000
_cell.length_b   1.000
_cell.length_c   1.000
_cell.angle_alpha   90.00
_cell.angle_beta   90.00
_cell.angle_gamma   90.00
#
_symmetry.space_group_name_H-M   'P 1'
#
loop_
_entity.id
_entity.type
_entity.pdbx_description
1 polymer ?
#
loop_
_entity_poly.entity_id
_entity_poly.type
_entity_poly.pdbx_seq_one_letter_code
_entity_poly.pdbx_strand_id
1 'polypeptide(L)'
;MIESIEGDRIGVRCVECRESRAVELRGIEVRTLNSATAVVALPTCACGAVEFLVRAMRPEPEEPGGTTHRHQLLVDHLHATLARQGRVTPDSKDAEKVCPEVARDVLARWFPDGFSLWPGDAR
;
A
#
# COMPACT_ATOMS: atom_id res chain seq x y z
N MET A 1 -2.00 3.55 -8.46
CA MET A 1 -2.93 2.83 -7.54
C MET A 1 -2.41 1.42 -7.26
N ILE A 2 -2.25 0.98 -6.01
CA ILE A 2 -1.99 -0.44 -5.69
C ILE A 2 -3.24 -1.30 -5.86
N GLU A 3 -3.10 -2.45 -6.53
CA GLU A 3 -4.14 -3.42 -6.82
C GLU A 3 -3.92 -4.76 -6.11
N SER A 4 -2.66 -5.12 -5.83
CA SER A 4 -2.34 -6.35 -5.12
C SER A 4 -1.00 -6.30 -4.37
N ILE A 5 -0.83 -7.22 -3.41
CA ILE A 5 0.43 -7.50 -2.71
C ILE A 5 0.66 -9.01 -2.76
N GLU A 6 1.82 -9.45 -3.25
CA GLU A 6 2.18 -10.86 -3.32
C GLU A 6 3.68 -11.01 -3.02
N GLY A 7 4.00 -11.69 -1.90
CA GLY A 7 5.38 -11.85 -1.46
C GLY A 7 6.10 -10.51 -1.29
N ASP A 8 7.17 -10.30 -2.07
CA ASP A 8 7.98 -9.08 -2.12
C ASP A 8 7.65 -8.19 -3.32
N ARG A 9 6.46 -8.34 -3.90
CA ARG A 9 6.00 -7.55 -5.04
C ARG A 9 4.62 -6.95 -4.80
N ILE A 10 4.35 -5.82 -5.46
CA ILE A 10 3.04 -5.18 -5.49
C ILE A 10 2.57 -5.01 -6.93
N GLY A 11 1.29 -5.29 -7.18
CA GLY A 11 0.63 -4.93 -8.42
C GLY A 11 0.18 -3.47 -8.35
N VAL A 12 0.58 -2.65 -9.32
CA VAL A 12 0.25 -1.22 -9.37
C VAL A 12 -0.30 -0.89 -10.74
N ARG A 13 -1.48 -0.27 -10.76
CA ARG A 13 -2.06 0.37 -11.94
C ARG A 13 -1.80 1.86 -11.93
N CYS A 14 -1.16 2.36 -12.98
CA CYS A 14 -0.92 3.78 -13.15
C CYS A 14 -2.25 4.52 -13.32
N VAL A 15 -2.49 5.58 -12.55
CA VAL A 15 -3.72 6.38 -12.67
C VAL A 15 -3.77 7.12 -14.01
N GLU A 16 -2.61 7.52 -14.55
CA GLU A 16 -2.51 8.29 -15.79
C GLU A 16 -2.74 7.41 -17.03
N CYS A 17 -1.86 6.43 -17.28
CA CYS A 17 -1.95 5.60 -18.49
C CYS A 17 -2.75 4.30 -18.32
N ARG A 18 -3.21 3.99 -17.09
CA ARG A 18 -4.02 2.80 -16.75
C ARG A 18 -3.34 1.44 -16.94
N GLU A 19 -2.07 1.42 -17.31
CA GLU A 19 -1.25 0.21 -17.38
C GLU A 19 -0.95 -0.33 -15.99
N SER A 20 -1.10 -1.66 -15.84
CA SER A 20 -0.73 -2.38 -14.63
C SER A 20 0.69 -2.94 -14.76
N ARG A 21 1.45 -2.87 -13.67
CA ARG A 21 2.81 -3.40 -13.59
C ARG A 21 3.06 -3.96 -12.20
N ALA A 22 3.97 -4.91 -12.13
CA ALA A 22 4.51 -5.36 -10.87
C ALA A 22 5.71 -4.49 -10.46
N VAL A 23 5.76 -4.13 -9.18
CA VAL A 23 6.85 -3.37 -8.58
C VAL A 23 7.45 -4.21 -7.46
N GLU A 24 8.76 -4.41 -7.52
CA GLU A 24 9.53 -5.02 -6.45
C GLU A 24 9.51 -4.13 -5.21
N LEU A 25 9.28 -4.71 -4.03
CA LEU A 25 9.43 -3.97 -2.79
C LEU A 25 10.86 -3.46 -2.67
N ARG A 26 11.86 -4.22 -3.12
CA ARG A 26 13.28 -3.81 -3.12
C ARG A 26 13.46 -2.45 -3.83
N GLY A 27 13.84 -1.43 -3.05
CA GLY A 27 14.04 -0.05 -3.51
C GLY A 27 12.89 0.90 -3.18
N ILE A 28 11.78 0.41 -2.64
CA ILE A 28 10.67 1.24 -2.13
C ILE A 28 10.85 1.46 -0.63
N GLU A 29 10.70 2.68 -0.13
CA GLU A 29 10.82 2.97 1.30
C GLU A 29 9.64 3.80 1.80
N VAL A 30 9.32 3.62 3.08
CA VAL A 30 8.37 4.47 3.79
C VAL A 30 9.08 5.74 4.24
N ARG A 31 8.46 6.88 3.97
CA ARG A 31 8.82 8.17 4.53
C ARG A 31 7.69 8.69 5.41
N THR A 32 7.94 8.89 6.70
CA THR A 32 6.98 9.57 7.58
C THR A 32 7.05 11.07 7.34
N LEU A 33 5.90 11.70 7.16
CA LEU A 33 5.79 13.16 7.01
C LEU A 33 5.50 13.84 8.34
N ASN A 34 4.75 13.16 9.22
CA ASN A 34 4.45 13.58 10.58
C ASN A 34 4.03 12.33 11.41
N SER A 35 3.52 12.53 12.63
CA SER A 35 3.12 11.45 13.53
C SER A 35 1.92 10.61 13.06
N ALA A 36 1.19 11.05 12.03
CA ALA A 36 -0.04 10.40 11.53
C ALA A 36 -0.03 10.14 10.01
N THR A 37 0.96 10.65 9.28
CA THR A 37 1.04 10.55 7.83
C THR A 37 2.36 9.95 7.40
N ALA A 38 2.28 8.96 6.52
CA ALA A 38 3.43 8.37 5.84
C ALA A 38 3.14 8.24 4.34
N VAL A 39 4.22 8.23 3.56
CA VAL A 39 4.15 8.10 2.12
C VAL A 39 5.16 7.07 1.62
N VAL A 40 4.77 6.42 0.54
CA VAL A 40 5.63 5.54 -0.26
C VAL A 40 5.64 6.09 -1.68
N ALA A 41 6.82 6.43 -2.19
CA ALA A 41 6.99 6.82 -3.58
C ALA A 41 7.08 5.56 -4.45
N LEU A 42 6.22 5.47 -5.47
CA LEU A 42 6.31 4.41 -6.46
C LEU A 42 7.36 4.77 -7.52
N PRO A 43 8.06 3.79 -8.12
CA PRO A 43 8.95 4.05 -9.24
C PRO A 43 8.20 4.76 -10.38
N THR A 44 8.89 5.59 -11.17
CA THR A 44 8.27 6.30 -12.29
C THR A 44 7.64 5.33 -13.28
N CYS A 45 6.41 5.62 -13.72
CA CYS A 45 5.74 4.85 -14.77
C CYS A 45 6.44 5.05 -16.13
N ALA A 46 6.28 4.10 -17.05
CA ALA A 46 6.80 4.24 -18.41
C ALA A 46 6.20 5.45 -19.15
N CYS A 47 4.98 5.89 -18.77
CA CYS A 47 4.39 7.13 -19.28
C CYS A 47 4.95 8.41 -18.64
N GLY A 48 5.89 8.30 -17.69
CA GLY A 48 6.50 9.41 -16.97
C GLY A 48 5.78 9.82 -15.67
N ALA A 49 4.61 9.24 -15.36
CA ALA A 49 3.89 9.55 -14.13
C ALA A 49 4.67 9.12 -12.88
N VAL A 50 4.67 9.98 -11.86
CA VAL A 50 5.20 9.69 -10.53
C VAL A 50 4.04 9.66 -9.56
N GLU A 51 3.84 8.51 -8.89
CA GLU A 51 2.71 8.28 -8.00
C GLU A 51 3.19 8.02 -6.58
N PHE A 52 2.37 8.43 -5.61
CA PHE A 52 2.64 8.24 -4.19
C PHE A 52 1.48 7.49 -3.56
N LEU A 53 1.79 6.47 -2.77
CA LEU A 53 0.83 5.83 -1.88
C LEU A 53 0.87 6.55 -0.55
N VAL A 54 -0.24 7.17 -0.16
CA VAL A 54 -0.33 7.99 1.04
C VAL A 54 -1.12 7.22 2.11
N ARG A 55 -0.48 6.97 3.24
CA ARG A 55 -1.14 6.56 4.47
C ARG A 55 -1.45 7.80 5.29
N ALA A 56 -2.73 8.03 5.56
CA ALA A 56 -3.18 9.07 6.47
C ALA A 56 -4.32 8.54 7.33
N MET A 57 -4.42 9.04 8.56
CA MET A 57 -5.58 8.77 9.42
C MET A 57 -6.83 9.31 8.71
N ARG A 58 -7.74 8.42 8.33
CA ARG A 58 -9.03 8.78 7.74
C ARG A 58 -10.15 8.45 8.72
N PRO A 59 -11.28 9.19 8.67
CA PRO A 59 -12.50 8.73 9.30
C PRO A 59 -12.91 7.36 8.74
N GLU A 60 -13.81 6.68 9.44
CA GLU A 60 -14.31 5.36 9.03
C GLU A 60 -14.76 5.37 7.57
N PRO A 61 -14.49 4.28 6.82
CA PRO A 61 -14.84 4.20 5.41
C PRO A 61 -16.36 4.34 5.23
N GLU A 62 -16.77 5.20 4.29
CA GLU A 62 -18.19 5.43 3.96
C GLU A 62 -18.90 4.12 3.55
N GLU A 63 -18.17 3.21 2.89
CA GLU A 63 -18.66 1.90 2.47
C GLU A 63 -17.65 0.79 2.84
N PRO A 64 -17.79 0.15 4.02
CA PRO A 64 -16.94 -0.95 4.42
C PRO A 64 -17.00 -2.12 3.43
N GLY A 65 -15.86 -2.39 2.79
CA GLY A 65 -15.67 -3.53 1.87
C GLY A 65 -15.65 -3.15 0.40
N GLY A 66 -16.02 -1.92 0.07
CA GLY A 66 -15.86 -1.37 -1.28
C GLY A 66 -14.40 -1.28 -1.72
N THR A 67 -14.19 -1.01 -3.01
CA THR A 67 -12.84 -0.93 -3.61
C THR A 67 -11.96 0.10 -2.92
N THR A 68 -12.51 1.26 -2.54
CA THR A 68 -11.75 2.30 -1.83
C THR A 68 -11.28 1.83 -0.45
N HIS A 69 -12.16 1.15 0.30
CA HIS A 69 -11.80 0.59 1.61
C HIS A 69 -10.71 -0.48 1.48
N ARG A 70 -10.89 -1.43 0.56
CA ARG A 70 -9.92 -2.50 0.30
C ARG A 70 -8.58 -1.93 -0.18
N HIS A 71 -8.62 -0.94 -1.07
CA HIS A 71 -7.41 -0.24 -1.52
C HIS A 71 -6.66 0.41 -0.34
N GLN A 72 -7.37 1.08 0.57
CA GLN A 72 -6.76 1.66 1.76
C GLN A 72 -6.13 0.58 2.66
N LEU A 73 -6.79 -0.57 2.86
CA LEU A 73 -6.21 -1.67 3.62
C LEU A 73 -4.93 -2.22 2.98
N LEU A 74 -4.85 -2.30 1.65
CA LEU A 74 -3.60 -2.67 0.96
C LEU A 74 -2.49 -1.64 1.20
N VAL A 75 -2.83 -0.34 1.09
CA VAL A 75 -1.86 0.74 1.36
C VAL A 75 -1.35 0.67 2.79
N ASP A 76 -2.24 0.50 3.77
CA ASP A 76 -1.89 0.42 5.18
C ASP A 76 -1.04 -0.82 5.47
N HIS A 77 -1.42 -1.97 4.90
CA HIS A 77 -0.68 -3.22 5.04
C HIS A 77 0.72 -3.13 4.43
N LEU A 78 0.86 -2.50 3.25
CA LEU A 78 2.16 -2.25 2.62
C LEU A 78 3.06 -1.38 3.51
N HIS A 79 2.53 -0.26 4.01
CA HIS A 79 3.28 0.65 4.88
C HIS A 79 3.78 -0.06 6.15
N ALA A 80 2.90 -0.82 6.82
CA ALA A 80 3.28 -1.60 7.99
C ALA A 80 4.33 -2.67 7.68
N THR A 81 4.19 -3.36 6.53
CA THR A 81 5.15 -4.37 6.09
C THR A 81 6.54 -3.77 5.86
N LEU A 82 6.62 -2.63 5.16
CA LEU A 82 7.87 -1.93 4.93
C LEU A 82 8.50 -1.40 6.22
N ALA A 83 7.69 -0.81 7.11
CA ALA A 83 8.15 -0.30 8.39
C ALA A 83 8.77 -1.42 9.26
N ARG A 84 8.08 -2.56 9.39
CA ARG A 84 8.56 -3.74 10.14
C ARG A 84 9.83 -4.36 9.55
N GLN A 85 10.02 -4.25 8.23
CA GLN A 85 11.24 -4.68 7.56
C GLN A 85 12.39 -3.66 7.71
N GLY A 86 12.20 -2.56 8.43
CA GLY A 86 13.18 -1.48 8.57
C GLY A 86 13.39 -0.68 7.28
N ARG A 87 12.46 -0.77 6.32
CA ARG A 87 12.56 -0.14 4.99
C ARG A 87 11.97 1.26 5.03
N VAL A 88 12.67 2.11 5.76
CA VAL A 88 12.23 3.46 6.11
C VAL A 88 13.37 4.43 5.83
N THR A 89 13.04 5.66 5.45
CA THR A 89 14.06 6.69 5.26
C THR A 89 14.75 7.04 6.59
N PRO A 90 16.01 7.53 6.59
CA PRO A 90 16.76 7.78 7.82
C PRO A 90 16.11 8.78 8.81
N ASP A 91 15.27 9.69 8.30
CA ASP A 91 14.52 10.68 9.07
C ASP A 91 13.23 10.12 9.69
N SER A 92 12.79 8.91 9.30
CA SER A 92 11.52 8.30 9.71
C SER A 92 11.62 7.54 11.04
N LYS A 93 12.09 8.22 12.09
CA LYS A 93 12.10 7.68 13.46
C LYS A 93 10.66 7.38 13.89
N ASP A 94 10.40 6.18 14.40
CA ASP A 94 9.07 5.69 14.78
C ASP A 94 8.11 5.32 13.63
N ALA A 95 8.61 4.98 12.44
CA ALA A 95 7.78 4.53 11.32
C ALA A 95 6.76 3.42 11.68
N GLU A 96 7.10 2.49 12.58
CA GLU A 96 6.16 1.45 13.03
C GLU A 96 4.98 2.02 13.83
N LYS A 97 5.18 3.12 14.58
CA LYS A 97 4.08 3.83 15.27
C LYS A 97 3.20 4.58 14.28
N VAL A 98 3.81 5.18 13.26
CA VAL A 98 3.09 5.90 12.19
C VAL A 98 2.44 4.93 11.21
N CYS A 99 2.91 3.69 11.10
CA CYS A 99 2.42 2.64 10.21
C CYS A 99 2.08 1.36 11.00
N PRO A 100 1.10 1.42 11.92
CA PRO A 100 0.71 0.26 12.71
C PRO A 100 0.21 -0.88 11.81
N GLU A 101 0.44 -2.11 12.26
CA GLU A 101 -0.06 -3.29 11.57
C GLU A 101 -1.58 -3.27 11.46
N VAL A 102 -2.08 -3.63 10.28
CA VAL A 102 -3.50 -3.92 10.09
C VAL A 102 -3.80 -5.26 10.76
N ALA A 103 -4.85 -5.31 11.58
CA ALA A 103 -5.23 -6.51 12.29
C ALA A 103 -5.51 -7.68 11.32
N ARG A 104 -5.02 -8.88 11.68
CA ARG A 104 -5.06 -10.06 10.79
C ARG A 104 -6.48 -10.51 10.46
N ASP A 105 -7.40 -10.38 11.41
CA ASP A 105 -8.83 -10.67 11.23
C ASP A 105 -9.50 -9.69 10.26
N VAL A 106 -9.15 -8.41 10.31
CA VAL A 106 -9.59 -7.40 9.33
C VAL A 106 -9.10 -7.77 7.93
N LEU A 107 -7.81 -8.11 7.80
CA LEU A 107 -7.23 -8.56 6.53
C LEU A 107 -7.93 -9.82 6.01
N ALA A 108 -8.08 -10.85 6.85
CA ALA A 108 -8.75 -12.10 6.47
C ALA A 108 -10.21 -11.91 6.06
N ARG A 109 -10.91 -10.97 6.69
CA ARG A 109 -12.31 -10.63 6.35
C ARG A 109 -12.44 -10.02 4.95
N TRP A 110 -11.51 -9.16 4.55
CA TRP A 110 -11.62 -8.37 3.30
C TRP A 110 -10.77 -8.90 2.15
N PHE A 111 -9.86 -9.83 2.44
CA PHE A 111 -8.95 -10.50 1.51
C PHE A 111 -8.86 -12.00 1.81
N PRO A 112 -9.98 -12.75 1.77
CA PRO A 112 -9.98 -14.18 2.09
C PRO A 112 -9.12 -15.00 1.12
N ASP A 113 -9.05 -14.56 -0.14
CA ASP A 113 -8.33 -15.24 -1.24
C ASP A 113 -6.98 -14.57 -1.59
N GLY A 114 -6.42 -13.82 -0.63
CA GLY A 114 -5.17 -13.07 -0.81
C GLY A 114 -5.38 -11.59 -1.10
N PHE A 115 -4.27 -10.84 -1.04
CA PHE A 115 -4.26 -9.37 -1.12
C PHE A 115 -4.40 -8.87 -2.55
N SER A 116 -5.60 -8.99 -3.13
CA SER A 116 -5.95 -8.45 -4.46
C SER A 116 -7.30 -7.74 -4.42
N LEU A 117 -7.42 -6.60 -5.09
CA LEU A 117 -8.70 -5.91 -5.29
C LEU A 117 -9.63 -6.67 -6.25
N TRP A 118 -9.05 -7.40 -7.20
CA TRP A 118 -9.75 -8.15 -8.24
C TRP A 118 -9.53 -9.65 -8.02
N PRO A 119 -10.28 -10.29 -7.10
CA PRO A 119 -10.17 -11.73 -6.88
C PRO A 119 -10.63 -12.46 -8.16
N GLY A 120 -9.69 -13.04 -8.92
CA GLY A 120 -9.99 -13.80 -10.15
C GLY A 120 -9.00 -13.62 -11.32
N ASP A 121 -8.15 -12.58 -11.31
CA ASP A 121 -7.24 -12.27 -12.43
C ASP A 121 -5.83 -12.87 -12.30
N ALA A 122 -5.61 -13.77 -11.33
CA ALA A 122 -4.44 -14.64 -11.32
C ALA A 122 -4.62 -15.76 -12.35
N ARG A 123 -4.31 -15.48 -13.61
CA ARG A 123 -4.13 -16.48 -14.66
C ARG A 123 -2.83 -16.27 -15.40
#